data_AF-A0A914UL32-F1
#
_entry.id   AF-A0A914UL32-F1
#
_cell.length_a   1.000
_cell.length_b   1.000
_cell.length_c   1.000
_cell.angle_alpha   90.00
_cell.angle_beta   90.00
_cell.angle_gamma   90.00
#
_symmetry.space_group_name_H-M   'P 1'
#
loop_
_entity.id
_entity.type
_entity.pdbx_description
1 polymer ?
#
loop_
_entity_poly.entity_id
_entity_poly.type
_entity_poly.pdbx_seq_one_letter_code
_entity_poly.pdbx_strand_id
1 'polypeptide(L)'
;MDGVSLSSSHPLFKEIDKLTMEQLSYAKAGVEEGVWQLFADEGEMKMYKRDLEIDGMVCDPLKAVHSIKGVTAREYLHYFFDSSYKLDWDTTLDNMRVVEHLASDTAVIHQVHKRVWPAAQRESLFWSHFRKVNSYKDPDASDLYIVCNHDCERPDVALSNKACLRVGLTIAMVCQTVIKRPQSKVQFSELSREDIGCKIIYVAQVNPGGWAPNSVLRVVYKREYPKFLKRFTQYVEQKVKNKPIMF
;
A
#
# COMPACT_ATOMS: atom_id res chain seq x y z
N MET A 1 -8.18 21.77 3.32
CA MET A 1 -7.28 20.62 3.18
C MET A 1 -7.99 19.62 2.29
N ASP A 2 -7.35 19.10 1.25
CA ASP A 2 -7.96 18.11 0.36
C ASP A 2 -8.57 16.97 1.22
N GLY A 3 -9.88 16.79 1.07
CA GLY A 3 -10.80 16.42 2.14
C GLY A 3 -10.47 15.12 2.87
N VAL A 4 -10.08 15.24 4.13
CA VAL A 4 -10.11 14.15 5.11
C VAL A 4 -11.52 14.08 5.69
N SER A 5 -12.14 12.90 5.61
CA SER A 5 -13.50 12.63 6.06
C SER A 5 -13.55 12.24 7.53
N LEU A 6 -12.49 11.61 8.05
CA LEU A 6 -12.37 11.31 9.47
C LEU A 6 -12.34 12.61 10.31
N SER A 7 -13.23 12.70 11.29
CA SER A 7 -13.30 13.87 12.17
C SER A 7 -11.99 14.09 12.92
N SER A 8 -11.56 15.35 13.04
CA SER A 8 -10.39 15.74 13.84
C SER A 8 -10.55 15.47 15.34
N SER A 9 -11.78 15.27 15.80
CA SER A 9 -12.10 14.84 17.17
C SER A 9 -12.00 13.33 17.39
N HIS A 10 -11.88 12.52 16.33
CA HIS A 10 -11.78 11.07 16.46
C HIS A 10 -10.46 10.69 17.17
N PRO A 11 -10.46 9.73 18.11
CA PRO A 11 -9.26 9.37 18.89
C PRO A 11 -8.03 9.01 18.03
N LEU A 12 -8.26 8.31 16.92
CA LEU A 12 -7.18 7.91 15.99
C LEU A 12 -6.72 9.01 15.03
N PHE A 13 -7.39 10.17 14.96
CA PHE A 13 -7.12 11.17 13.93
C PHE A 13 -5.66 11.66 13.98
N LYS A 14 -5.15 11.99 15.17
CA LYS A 14 -3.78 12.53 15.32
C LYS A 14 -2.71 11.52 14.90
N GLU A 15 -2.92 10.26 15.25
CA GLU A 15 -2.03 9.17 14.87
C GLU A 15 -2.06 8.94 13.35
N ILE A 16 -3.26 8.83 12.77
CA ILE A 16 -3.46 8.63 11.33
C ILE A 16 -2.84 9.77 10.53
N ASP A 17 -3.09 11.03 10.91
CA ASP A 17 -2.54 12.20 10.22
C ASP A 17 -1.01 12.18 10.28
N LYS A 18 -0.43 12.01 11.48
CA LYS A 18 1.02 11.94 11.66
C LYS A 18 1.65 10.82 10.83
N LEU A 19 1.20 9.59 10.99
CA LEU A 19 1.80 8.42 10.33
C LEU A 19 1.60 8.46 8.81
N THR A 20 0.45 8.95 8.33
CA THR A 20 0.23 9.15 6.89
C THR A 20 1.24 10.14 6.31
N MET A 21 1.50 11.25 7.00
CA MET A 21 2.46 12.25 6.53
C MET A 21 3.92 11.79 6.66
N GLU A 22 4.26 11.03 7.69
CA GLU A 22 5.58 10.40 7.83
C GLU A 22 5.83 9.37 6.72
N GLN A 23 4.85 8.52 6.42
CA GLN A 23 4.95 7.55 5.33
C GLN A 23 5.01 8.23 3.96
N LEU A 24 4.29 9.34 3.77
CA LEU A 24 4.41 10.15 2.55
C LEU A 24 5.83 10.70 2.38
N SER A 25 6.41 11.26 3.45
CA SER A 25 7.79 11.75 3.45
C SER A 25 8.78 10.64 3.12
N TYR A 26 8.64 9.48 3.76
CA TYR A 26 9.49 8.31 3.52
C TYR A 26 9.37 7.75 2.09
N ALA A 27 8.14 7.68 1.56
CA ALA A 27 7.88 7.26 0.19
C ALA A 27 8.53 8.22 -0.82
N LYS A 28 8.46 9.54 -0.59
CA LYS A 28 9.07 10.54 -1.48
C LYS A 28 10.59 10.68 -1.31
N ALA A 29 11.16 10.25 -0.19
CA ALA A 29 12.61 10.21 -0.02
C ALA A 29 13.25 9.36 -1.12
N GLY A 30 14.43 9.72 -1.62
CA GLY A 30 15.11 8.94 -2.66
C GLY A 30 15.51 7.52 -2.20
N VAL A 31 16.05 6.75 -3.13
CA VAL A 31 16.79 5.52 -2.82
C VAL A 31 18.26 5.90 -2.73
N GLU A 32 18.78 6.01 -1.51
CA GLU A 32 20.19 6.34 -1.27
C GLU A 32 21.11 5.14 -1.55
N GLU A 33 22.20 5.39 -2.26
CA GLU A 33 23.22 4.40 -2.57
C GLU A 33 23.88 3.86 -1.30
N GLY A 34 24.08 2.54 -1.22
CA GLY A 34 24.65 1.87 -0.04
C GLY A 34 23.67 1.67 1.13
N VAL A 35 22.55 2.38 1.18
CA VAL A 35 21.50 2.19 2.20
C VAL A 35 20.45 1.18 1.74
N TRP A 36 20.08 1.24 0.47
CA TRP A 36 19.05 0.40 -0.13
C TRP A 36 19.65 -0.63 -1.08
N GLN A 37 19.22 -1.88 -0.95
CA GLN A 37 19.62 -2.99 -1.80
C GLN A 37 18.52 -3.30 -2.83
N LEU A 38 18.81 -3.14 -4.12
CA LEU A 38 17.94 -3.60 -5.20
C LEU A 38 17.88 -5.14 -5.18
N PHE A 39 16.68 -5.72 -5.12
CA PHE A 39 16.51 -7.17 -5.10
C PHE A 39 15.59 -7.71 -6.21
N ALA A 40 14.83 -6.84 -6.88
CA ALA A 40 14.03 -7.15 -8.06
C ALA A 40 14.00 -5.96 -9.02
N ASP A 41 14.20 -6.23 -10.31
CA ASP A 41 14.12 -5.27 -11.41
C ASP A 41 13.38 -5.94 -12.58
N GLU A 42 12.16 -5.47 -12.85
CA GLU A 42 11.31 -5.92 -13.94
C GLU A 42 10.86 -4.69 -14.76
N GLY A 43 11.81 -4.08 -15.48
CA GLY A 43 11.54 -2.98 -16.41
C GLY A 43 11.15 -1.69 -15.67
N GLU A 44 9.86 -1.34 -15.71
CA GLU A 44 9.33 -0.16 -15.01
C GLU A 44 9.13 -0.40 -13.51
N MET A 45 9.34 -1.61 -13.00
CA MET A 45 9.19 -1.96 -11.59
C MET A 45 10.55 -2.26 -10.97
N LYS A 46 10.92 -1.52 -9.91
CA LYS A 46 12.15 -1.75 -9.14
C LYS A 46 11.82 -1.87 -7.66
N MET A 47 12.42 -2.85 -6.98
CA MET A 47 12.22 -3.08 -5.55
C MET A 47 13.52 -3.13 -4.78
N TYR A 48 13.50 -2.43 -3.67
CA TYR A 48 14.61 -2.20 -2.77
C TYR A 48 14.24 -2.67 -1.38
N LYS A 49 15.24 -3.15 -0.64
CA LYS A 49 15.11 -3.48 0.78
C LYS A 49 16.29 -2.92 1.56
N ARG A 50 16.12 -2.80 2.87
CA ARG A 50 17.21 -2.62 3.82
C ARG A 50 17.13 -3.72 4.86
N ASP A 51 18.27 -4.31 5.22
CA ASP A 51 18.29 -5.33 6.26
C ASP A 51 18.06 -4.67 7.62
N LEU A 52 17.06 -5.15 8.36
CA LEU A 52 16.74 -4.68 9.69
C LEU A 52 16.24 -5.85 10.53
N GLU A 53 16.84 -6.01 11.70
CA GLU A 53 16.43 -7.00 12.69
C GLU A 53 16.01 -6.27 13.96
N ILE A 54 14.81 -6.57 14.45
CA ILE A 54 14.26 -6.04 15.71
C ILE A 54 13.94 -7.24 16.59
N ASP A 55 14.56 -7.32 17.76
CA ASP A 55 14.38 -8.42 18.71
C ASP A 55 14.55 -9.81 18.10
N GLY A 56 15.55 -9.98 17.23
CA GLY A 56 15.82 -11.25 16.55
C GLY A 56 14.95 -11.53 15.32
N MET A 57 14.03 -10.62 14.98
CA MET A 57 13.06 -10.78 13.90
C MET A 57 13.38 -9.91 12.70
N VAL A 58 13.29 -10.49 11.50
CA VAL A 58 13.45 -9.77 10.24
C VAL A 58 12.29 -8.79 10.04
N CYS A 59 12.62 -7.51 10.07
CA CYS A 59 11.73 -6.37 9.89
C CYS A 59 12.17 -5.50 8.71
N ASP A 60 12.87 -6.09 7.74
CA ASP A 60 13.48 -5.42 6.58
C ASP A 60 12.49 -4.42 5.93
N PRO A 61 12.75 -3.10 5.97
CA PRO A 61 11.95 -2.12 5.23
C PRO A 61 12.08 -2.36 3.74
N LEU A 62 10.96 -2.26 3.04
CA LEU A 62 10.85 -2.43 1.61
C LEU A 62 10.36 -1.14 0.96
N LYS A 63 10.91 -0.86 -0.22
CA LYS A 63 10.43 0.19 -1.11
C LYS A 63 10.37 -0.32 -2.54
N ALA A 64 9.25 -0.12 -3.20
CA ALA A 64 9.08 -0.38 -4.63
C ALA A 64 8.69 0.92 -5.34
N VAL A 65 9.27 1.13 -6.52
CA VAL A 65 8.88 2.18 -7.46
C VAL A 65 8.38 1.52 -8.73
N HIS A 66 7.26 2.01 -9.25
CA HIS A 66 6.65 1.46 -10.45
C HIS A 66 5.97 2.55 -11.28
N SER A 67 5.93 2.39 -12.60
CA SER A 67 5.17 3.25 -13.51
C SER A 67 4.31 2.41 -14.44
N ILE A 68 3.03 2.78 -14.57
CA ILE A 68 2.06 2.07 -15.42
C ILE A 68 1.32 3.06 -16.32
N LYS A 69 0.79 2.58 -17.46
CA LYS A 69 0.06 3.40 -18.45
C LYS A 69 -1.44 3.15 -18.32
N GLY A 70 -2.27 4.13 -18.68
CA GLY A 70 -3.72 3.91 -18.82
C GLY A 70 -4.53 3.80 -17.53
N VAL A 71 -3.92 4.09 -16.38
CA VAL A 71 -4.55 4.07 -15.06
C VAL A 71 -4.20 5.37 -14.35
N THR A 72 -5.16 5.97 -13.64
CA THR A 72 -4.92 7.12 -12.77
C THR A 72 -4.53 6.67 -11.35
N ALA A 73 -3.93 7.56 -10.57
CA ALA A 73 -3.63 7.31 -9.16
C ALA A 73 -4.89 7.02 -8.33
N ARG A 74 -5.99 7.75 -8.62
CA ARG A 74 -7.28 7.56 -7.95
C ARG A 74 -7.86 6.17 -8.25
N GLU A 75 -7.83 5.74 -9.51
CA GLU A 75 -8.28 4.40 -9.90
C GLU A 75 -7.43 3.32 -9.21
N TYR A 76 -6.11 3.48 -9.23
CA TYR A 76 -5.19 2.49 -8.65
C TYR A 76 -5.40 2.32 -7.15
N LEU A 77 -5.44 3.42 -6.40
CA LEU A 77 -5.61 3.37 -4.96
C LEU A 77 -7.03 3.03 -4.51
N HIS A 78 -8.05 3.28 -5.34
CA HIS A 78 -9.41 2.81 -5.05
C HIS A 78 -9.44 1.30 -4.85
N TYR A 79 -8.86 0.52 -5.76
CA TYR A 79 -8.81 -0.95 -5.64
C TYR A 79 -7.85 -1.45 -4.57
N PHE A 80 -6.89 -0.62 -4.13
CA PHE A 80 -5.99 -0.96 -3.02
C PHE A 80 -6.65 -0.74 -1.67
N PHE A 81 -7.43 0.34 -1.53
CA PHE A 81 -8.11 0.76 -0.31
C PHE A 81 -9.42 0.01 -0.07
N ASP A 82 -10.25 -0.12 -1.11
CA ASP A 82 -11.58 -0.71 -0.96
C ASP A 82 -11.48 -2.21 -0.69
N SER A 83 -11.86 -2.57 0.54
CA SER A 83 -11.72 -3.92 1.08
C SER A 83 -12.57 -4.95 0.34
N SER A 84 -13.63 -4.52 -0.35
CA SER A 84 -14.48 -5.42 -1.15
C SER A 84 -13.73 -6.11 -2.29
N TYR A 85 -12.62 -5.54 -2.75
CA TYR A 85 -11.80 -6.11 -3.83
C TYR A 85 -10.57 -6.88 -3.34
N LYS A 86 -10.26 -6.87 -2.03
CA LYS A 86 -8.97 -7.38 -1.55
C LYS A 86 -8.75 -8.86 -1.92
N LEU A 87 -9.78 -9.68 -1.73
CA LEU A 87 -9.69 -11.13 -1.98
C LEU A 87 -9.61 -11.48 -3.48
N ASP A 88 -9.95 -10.56 -4.39
CA ASP A 88 -9.82 -10.79 -5.83
C ASP A 88 -8.34 -10.88 -6.24
N TRP A 89 -7.50 -10.02 -5.66
CA TRP A 89 -6.11 -9.85 -6.07
C TRP A 89 -5.09 -10.37 -5.06
N ASP A 90 -5.39 -10.35 -3.77
CA ASP A 90 -4.46 -10.75 -2.72
C ASP A 90 -4.45 -12.26 -2.50
N THR A 91 -3.44 -12.94 -3.05
CA THR A 91 -3.31 -14.40 -2.91
C THR A 91 -2.71 -14.84 -1.60
N THR A 92 -2.32 -13.91 -0.72
CA THR A 92 -1.68 -14.22 0.57
C THR A 92 -2.68 -14.36 1.71
N LEU A 93 -3.94 -13.98 1.49
CA LEU A 93 -4.99 -14.04 2.48
C LEU A 93 -5.76 -15.36 2.42
N ASP A 94 -6.12 -15.87 3.60
CA ASP A 94 -7.15 -16.91 3.79
C ASP A 94 -8.52 -16.27 4.03
N ASN A 95 -8.56 -15.20 4.83
CA ASN A 95 -9.80 -14.49 5.14
C ASN A 95 -9.54 -13.01 5.44
N MET A 96 -10.58 -12.18 5.29
CA MET A 96 -10.58 -10.77 5.63
C MET A 96 -11.96 -10.39 6.18
N ARG A 97 -11.98 -9.44 7.11
CA ARG A 97 -13.18 -8.66 7.44
C ARG A 97 -12.85 -7.21 7.71
N VAL A 98 -13.78 -6.32 7.36
CA VAL A 98 -13.79 -4.97 7.92
C VAL A 98 -14.34 -5.07 9.34
N VAL A 99 -13.56 -4.61 10.31
CA VAL A 99 -13.96 -4.56 11.73
C VAL A 99 -14.88 -3.37 11.95
N GLU A 100 -14.53 -2.21 11.38
CA GLU A 100 -15.25 -0.95 11.60
C GLU A 100 -14.97 0.02 10.45
N HIS A 101 -15.99 0.74 10.00
CA HIS A 101 -15.83 1.91 9.13
C HIS A 101 -15.85 3.17 10.00
N LEU A 102 -14.70 3.83 10.14
CA LEU A 102 -14.56 5.04 10.94
C LEU A 102 -15.02 6.28 10.15
N ALA A 103 -14.80 6.27 8.84
CA ALA A 103 -15.23 7.26 7.88
C ALA A 103 -15.22 6.67 6.46
N SER A 104 -15.66 7.42 5.45
CA SER A 104 -15.60 6.98 4.04
C SER A 104 -14.18 6.76 3.52
N ASP A 105 -13.19 7.33 4.19
CA ASP A 105 -11.77 7.25 3.84
C ASP A 105 -10.94 6.47 4.87
N THR A 106 -11.59 5.88 5.89
CA THR A 106 -10.89 5.24 7.00
C THR A 106 -11.64 4.03 7.52
N ALA A 107 -10.98 2.88 7.57
CA ALA A 107 -11.56 1.65 8.12
C ALA A 107 -10.54 0.86 8.95
N VAL A 108 -11.02 0.09 9.93
CA VAL A 108 -10.23 -0.91 10.66
C VAL A 108 -10.47 -2.26 10.02
N ILE A 109 -9.39 -2.95 9.69
CA ILE A 109 -9.41 -4.18 8.89
C ILE A 109 -8.66 -5.28 9.65
N HIS A 110 -9.25 -6.47 9.66
CA HIS A 110 -8.65 -7.69 10.18
C HIS A 110 -8.45 -8.69 9.04
N GLN A 111 -7.24 -9.22 8.91
CA GLN A 111 -6.90 -10.22 7.89
C GLN A 111 -6.22 -11.44 8.52
N VAL A 112 -6.51 -12.61 7.95
CA VAL A 112 -5.84 -13.87 8.26
C VAL A 112 -5.02 -14.26 7.04
N HIS A 113 -3.71 -14.45 7.24
CA HIS A 113 -2.75 -14.74 6.19
C HIS A 113 -2.55 -16.25 6.05
N LYS A 114 -2.25 -16.71 4.84
CA LYS A 114 -1.82 -18.08 4.58
C LYS A 114 -0.59 -18.41 5.39
N ARG A 115 -0.57 -19.61 5.95
CA ARG A 115 0.53 -20.06 6.79
C ARG A 115 1.81 -20.25 5.98
N VAL A 116 2.90 -19.65 6.46
CA VAL A 116 4.27 -19.90 5.98
C VAL A 116 4.93 -20.92 6.91
N TRP A 117 4.98 -22.18 6.48
CA TRP A 117 5.65 -23.24 7.24
C TRP A 117 7.17 -23.00 7.32
N PRO A 118 7.84 -23.25 8.46
CA PRO A 118 7.34 -23.92 9.68
C PRO A 118 6.65 -23.01 10.70
N ALA A 119 6.58 -21.71 10.44
CA ALA A 119 6.17 -20.74 11.44
C ALA A 119 4.63 -20.73 11.65
N ALA A 120 4.18 -20.09 12.73
CA ALA A 120 2.76 -19.94 13.06
C ALA A 120 1.98 -19.19 11.98
N GLN A 121 0.66 -19.32 11.98
CA GLN A 121 -0.17 -18.49 11.09
C GLN A 121 -0.19 -17.04 11.59
N ARG A 122 -0.28 -16.08 10.67
CA ARG A 122 -0.26 -14.65 10.99
C ARG A 122 -1.61 -14.01 10.73
N GLU A 123 -1.94 -13.03 11.55
CA GLU A 123 -3.09 -12.16 11.38
C GLU A 123 -2.63 -10.71 11.44
N SER A 124 -3.21 -9.83 10.64
CA SER A 124 -3.01 -8.37 10.76
C SER A 124 -4.29 -7.71 11.23
N LEU A 125 -4.15 -6.71 12.10
CA LEU A 125 -5.21 -5.80 12.50
C LEU A 125 -4.67 -4.39 12.37
N PHE A 126 -5.28 -3.59 11.52
CA PHE A 126 -4.74 -2.27 11.17
C PHE A 126 -5.87 -1.33 10.78
N TRP A 127 -5.65 -0.03 10.97
CA TRP A 127 -6.46 0.97 10.27
C TRP A 127 -5.88 1.18 8.88
N SER A 128 -6.75 1.44 7.90
CA SER A 128 -6.42 1.83 6.53
C SER A 128 -7.03 3.20 6.26
N HIS A 129 -6.23 4.14 5.75
CA HIS A 129 -6.64 5.52 5.51
C HIS A 129 -6.26 5.97 4.09
N PHE A 130 -7.25 6.45 3.33
CA PHE A 130 -7.08 7.01 1.98
C PHE A 130 -7.10 8.55 2.02
N ARG A 131 -6.14 9.21 1.39
CA ARG A 131 -6.06 10.68 1.41
C ARG A 131 -5.49 11.25 0.11
N LYS A 132 -6.06 12.38 -0.32
CA LYS A 132 -5.48 13.24 -1.36
C LYS A 132 -4.50 14.22 -0.73
N VAL A 133 -3.31 14.35 -1.30
CA VAL A 133 -2.18 15.11 -0.74
C VAL A 133 -1.50 15.97 -1.80
N ASN A 134 -2.30 16.70 -2.59
CA ASN A 134 -1.81 17.44 -3.77
C ASN A 134 -0.75 18.50 -3.46
N SER A 135 -0.66 19.01 -2.23
CA SER A 135 0.41 19.93 -1.81
C SER A 135 1.82 19.32 -1.92
N TYR A 136 1.93 18.00 -2.08
CA TYR A 136 3.20 17.26 -2.18
C TYR A 136 3.41 16.59 -3.54
N LYS A 137 2.55 16.85 -4.52
CA LYS A 137 2.65 16.25 -5.86
C LYS A 137 3.87 16.76 -6.60
N ASP A 138 4.39 15.95 -7.52
CA ASP A 138 5.45 16.42 -8.41
C ASP A 138 4.91 17.51 -9.35
N PRO A 139 5.74 18.45 -9.83
CA PRO A 139 5.27 19.57 -10.67
C PRO A 139 4.51 19.12 -11.94
N ASP A 140 4.86 17.96 -12.50
CA ASP A 140 4.26 17.37 -13.70
C ASP A 140 3.03 16.49 -13.42
N ALA A 141 2.70 16.25 -12.15
CA ALA A 141 1.57 15.41 -11.75
C ALA A 141 0.24 16.18 -11.75
N SER A 142 -0.83 15.50 -12.15
CA SER A 142 -2.20 16.01 -12.03
C SER A 142 -2.63 16.06 -10.56
N ASP A 143 -2.39 14.96 -9.86
CA ASP A 143 -2.83 14.68 -8.49
C ASP A 143 -1.81 13.81 -7.76
N LEU A 144 -1.95 13.74 -6.44
CA LEU A 144 -1.21 12.81 -5.59
C LEU A 144 -2.13 12.29 -4.49
N TYR A 145 -2.13 10.97 -4.32
CA TYR A 145 -2.93 10.26 -3.34
C TYR A 145 -2.06 9.28 -2.55
N ILE A 146 -2.48 8.95 -1.33
CA ILE A 146 -1.85 7.97 -0.46
C ILE A 146 -2.91 7.07 0.17
N VAL A 147 -2.62 5.77 0.26
CA VAL A 147 -3.25 4.86 1.21
C VAL A 147 -2.21 4.47 2.24
N CYS A 148 -2.48 4.74 3.51
CA CYS A 148 -1.63 4.38 4.64
C CYS A 148 -2.33 3.33 5.50
N ASN A 149 -1.60 2.27 5.84
CA ASN A 149 -2.06 1.19 6.70
C ASN A 149 -1.09 1.06 7.87
N HIS A 150 -1.59 1.04 9.09
CA HIS A 150 -0.78 0.84 10.28
C HIS A 150 -1.49 -0.07 11.28
N ASP A 151 -0.74 -0.99 11.88
CA ASP A 151 -1.30 -1.88 12.89
C ASP A 151 -1.87 -1.11 14.07
N CYS A 152 -2.91 -1.69 14.68
CA CYS A 152 -3.54 -1.09 15.84
C CYS A 152 -3.99 -2.16 16.82
N GLU A 153 -4.14 -1.76 18.08
CA GLU A 153 -4.62 -2.63 19.14
C GLU A 153 -6.12 -2.45 19.36
N ARG A 154 -6.86 -3.57 19.36
CA ARG A 154 -8.30 -3.61 19.67
C ARG A 154 -8.59 -4.78 20.58
N PRO A 155 -8.81 -4.55 21.89
CA PRO A 155 -9.13 -5.62 22.84
C PRO A 155 -10.39 -6.42 22.45
N ASP A 156 -11.32 -5.81 21.74
CA ASP A 156 -12.55 -6.41 21.21
C ASP A 156 -12.32 -7.33 19.99
N VAL A 157 -11.13 -7.29 19.38
CA VAL A 157 -10.78 -8.11 18.21
C VAL A 157 -9.74 -9.15 18.60
N ALA A 158 -10.22 -10.27 19.14
CA ALA A 158 -9.38 -11.43 19.44
C ALA A 158 -8.75 -12.04 18.17
N LEU A 159 -7.71 -12.84 18.37
CA LEU A 159 -7.15 -13.70 17.33
C LEU A 159 -8.20 -14.71 16.84
N SER A 160 -8.20 -14.99 15.55
CA SER A 160 -9.10 -15.99 14.94
C SER A 160 -8.77 -17.41 15.43
N ASN A 161 -7.50 -17.67 15.75
CA ASN A 161 -7.04 -18.89 16.40
C ASN A 161 -5.98 -18.54 17.45
N LYS A 162 -6.01 -19.21 18.62
CA LYS A 162 -5.02 -19.01 19.70
C LYS A 162 -3.57 -19.30 19.30
N ALA A 163 -3.36 -20.08 18.23
CA ALA A 163 -2.04 -20.37 17.68
C ALA A 163 -1.56 -19.31 16.67
N CYS A 164 -2.40 -18.34 16.29
CA CYS A 164 -2.00 -17.24 15.41
C CYS A 164 -1.19 -16.19 16.16
N LEU A 165 -0.42 -15.40 15.41
CA LEU A 165 0.30 -14.23 15.92
C LEU A 165 -0.14 -12.96 15.18
N ARG A 166 -0.25 -11.84 15.89
CA ARG A 166 -0.47 -10.53 15.29
C ARG A 166 0.82 -10.03 14.68
N VAL A 167 0.81 -9.63 13.41
CA VAL A 167 1.91 -8.89 12.81
C VAL A 167 1.78 -7.40 13.13
N GLY A 168 2.91 -6.74 13.35
CA GLY A 168 3.00 -5.29 13.27
C GLY A 168 3.23 -4.87 11.82
N LEU A 169 2.62 -3.79 11.35
CA LEU A 169 2.80 -3.33 9.99
C LEU A 169 2.70 -1.81 9.89
N THR A 170 3.53 -1.24 9.03
CA THR A 170 3.33 0.11 8.49
C THR A 170 3.57 0.05 7.00
N ILE A 171 2.52 0.34 6.23
CA ILE A 171 2.53 0.20 4.78
C ILE A 171 1.91 1.46 4.19
N ALA A 172 2.51 1.98 3.12
CA ALA A 172 1.87 3.02 2.33
C ALA A 172 2.01 2.76 0.83
N MET A 173 0.97 3.10 0.10
CA MET A 173 0.98 3.17 -1.36
C MET A 173 0.68 4.60 -1.76
N VAL A 174 1.64 5.24 -2.43
CA VAL A 174 1.58 6.62 -2.88
C VAL A 174 1.53 6.62 -4.40
N CYS A 175 0.53 7.27 -4.97
CA CYS A 175 0.30 7.28 -6.40
C CYS A 175 0.05 8.69 -6.91
N GLN A 176 0.63 9.02 -8.06
CA GLN A 176 0.35 10.27 -8.78
C GLN A 176 0.07 10.02 -10.25
N THR A 177 -0.95 10.71 -10.75
CA THR A 177 -1.33 10.63 -12.17
C THR A 177 -0.44 11.55 -12.99
N VAL A 178 0.20 10.98 -14.02
CA VAL A 178 1.00 11.70 -15.01
C VAL A 178 0.20 11.81 -16.30
N ILE A 179 0.11 13.02 -16.83
CA ILE A 179 -0.52 13.29 -18.13
C ILE A 179 0.61 13.45 -19.14
N LYS A 180 0.62 12.62 -20.18
CA LYS A 180 1.70 12.59 -21.18
C LYS A 180 1.62 13.77 -22.14
N ARG A 181 0.42 14.34 -22.34
CA ARG A 181 0.22 15.56 -23.11
C ARG A 181 0.46 16.81 -22.24
N PRO A 182 0.94 17.93 -22.82
CA PRO A 182 1.07 19.18 -22.08
C PRO A 182 -0.27 19.63 -21.48
N GLN A 183 -0.34 19.73 -20.15
CA GLN A 183 -1.56 20.10 -19.40
C GLN A 183 -2.20 21.42 -19.85
N SER A 184 -1.41 22.36 -20.38
CA SER A 184 -1.89 23.68 -20.83
C SER A 184 -2.74 23.65 -22.10
N LYS A 185 -2.98 22.47 -22.70
CA LYS A 185 -3.61 22.35 -24.03
C LYS A 185 -4.78 21.36 -24.13
N VAL A 186 -5.17 20.65 -23.05
CA VAL A 186 -6.14 19.54 -23.15
C VAL A 186 -7.09 19.53 -21.95
N GLN A 187 -8.40 19.43 -22.19
CA GLN A 187 -9.38 19.24 -21.12
C GLN A 187 -9.36 17.78 -20.62
N PHE A 188 -9.63 17.54 -19.33
CA PHE A 188 -9.67 16.17 -18.80
C PHE A 188 -10.66 15.24 -19.54
N SER A 189 -11.74 15.81 -20.08
CA SER A 189 -12.76 15.11 -20.88
C SER A 189 -12.24 14.58 -22.23
N GLU A 190 -11.11 15.11 -22.72
CA GLU A 190 -10.53 14.75 -24.02
C GLU A 190 -9.40 13.73 -23.90
N LEU A 191 -8.99 13.38 -22.67
CA LEU A 191 -7.89 12.44 -22.43
C LEU A 191 -8.36 11.00 -22.62
N SER A 192 -7.56 10.23 -23.33
CA SER A 192 -7.70 8.78 -23.43
C SER A 192 -6.79 8.07 -22.41
N ARG A 193 -6.99 6.75 -22.22
CA ARG A 193 -6.08 5.93 -21.40
C ARG A 193 -4.65 5.95 -21.93
N GLU A 194 -4.45 6.16 -23.23
CA GLU A 194 -3.10 6.27 -23.79
C GLU A 194 -2.37 7.54 -23.34
N ASP A 195 -3.12 8.59 -22.99
CA ASP A 195 -2.59 9.90 -22.61
C ASP A 195 -2.23 10.01 -21.13
N ILE A 196 -2.54 8.98 -20.33
CA ILE A 196 -2.31 8.98 -18.88
C ILE A 196 -1.38 7.84 -18.44
N GLY A 197 -0.82 8.00 -17.25
CA GLY A 197 -0.13 6.96 -16.52
C GLY A 197 -0.14 7.24 -15.02
N CYS A 198 0.32 6.28 -14.24
CA CYS A 198 0.42 6.38 -12.80
C CYS A 198 1.84 6.04 -12.37
N LYS A 199 2.49 6.96 -11.64
CA LYS A 199 3.72 6.68 -10.88
C LYS A 199 3.30 6.17 -9.51
N ILE A 200 3.85 5.04 -9.09
CA ILE A 200 3.50 4.31 -7.87
C ILE A 200 4.76 4.18 -7.03
N ILE A 201 4.64 4.48 -5.74
CA ILE A 201 5.63 4.16 -4.72
C ILE A 201 4.92 3.33 -3.65
N TYR A 202 5.44 2.14 -3.39
CA TYR A 202 4.95 1.27 -2.33
C TYR A 202 6.04 1.10 -1.29
N VAL A 203 5.73 1.39 -0.03
CA VAL A 203 6.64 1.19 1.10
C VAL A 203 5.98 0.27 2.11
N ALA A 204 6.76 -0.64 2.68
CA ALA A 204 6.27 -1.60 3.65
C ALA A 204 7.33 -1.93 4.69
N GLN A 205 6.94 -1.94 5.95
CA GLN A 205 7.71 -2.48 7.05
C GLN A 205 6.78 -3.39 7.85
N VAL A 206 7.16 -4.65 8.02
CA VAL A 206 6.34 -5.65 8.69
C VAL A 206 7.16 -6.32 9.78
N ASN A 207 6.66 -6.27 11.01
CA ASN A 207 7.16 -7.06 12.11
C ASN A 207 6.35 -8.38 12.17
N PRO A 208 7.00 -9.56 12.10
CA PRO A 208 6.29 -10.85 12.08
C PRO A 208 5.58 -11.20 13.40
N GLY A 209 5.79 -10.41 14.46
CA GLY A 209 5.08 -10.52 15.74
C GLY A 209 5.51 -11.70 16.61
N GLY A 210 6.53 -12.42 16.18
CA GLY A 210 7.08 -13.58 16.86
C GLY A 210 7.90 -14.43 15.90
N TRP A 211 8.45 -15.52 16.43
CA TRP A 211 9.48 -16.29 15.76
C TRP A 211 9.08 -16.79 14.36
N ALA A 212 9.99 -16.60 13.40
CA ALA A 212 10.00 -17.24 12.09
C ALA A 212 11.44 -17.34 11.59
N PRO A 213 11.81 -18.38 10.80
CA PRO A 213 13.16 -18.48 10.27
C PRO A 213 13.48 -17.33 9.32
N ASN A 214 14.54 -16.56 9.60
CA ASN A 214 14.94 -15.38 8.83
C ASN A 214 15.18 -15.71 7.34
N SER A 215 15.78 -16.86 7.04
CA SER A 215 15.99 -17.33 5.67
C SER A 215 14.67 -17.59 4.93
N VAL A 216 13.69 -18.19 5.60
CA VAL A 216 12.37 -18.47 5.02
C VAL A 216 11.62 -17.16 4.78
N LEU A 217 11.59 -16.25 5.76
CA LEU A 217 10.92 -14.95 5.60
C LEU A 217 11.49 -14.15 4.43
N ARG A 218 12.82 -14.04 4.34
CA ARG A 218 13.46 -13.30 3.24
C ARG A 218 13.17 -13.91 1.87
N VAL A 219 13.13 -15.24 1.75
CA VAL A 219 12.74 -15.91 0.50
C VAL A 219 11.27 -15.63 0.16
N VAL A 220 10.37 -15.74 1.14
CA VAL A 220 8.95 -15.47 0.93
C VAL A 220 8.74 -14.01 0.52
N TYR A 221 9.32 -13.05 1.22
CA TYR A 221 9.20 -11.63 0.89
C TYR A 221 9.76 -11.33 -0.49
N LYS A 222 10.97 -11.82 -0.80
CA LYS A 222 11.58 -11.63 -2.13
C LYS A 222 10.70 -12.16 -3.27
N ARG A 223 9.90 -13.20 -3.01
CA ARG A 223 8.98 -13.80 -3.99
C ARG A 223 7.61 -13.11 -4.04
N GLU A 224 6.99 -12.86 -2.89
CA GLU A 224 5.59 -12.42 -2.82
C GLU A 224 5.44 -10.94 -3.14
N TYR A 225 6.39 -10.05 -2.81
CA TYR A 225 6.25 -8.62 -3.11
C TYR A 225 6.23 -8.30 -4.62
N PRO A 226 7.17 -8.81 -5.45
CA PRO A 226 7.08 -8.68 -6.91
C PRO A 226 5.79 -9.25 -7.49
N LYS A 227 5.40 -10.44 -7.02
CA LYS A 227 4.17 -11.11 -7.45
C LYS A 227 2.93 -10.30 -7.09
N PHE A 228 2.87 -9.74 -5.89
CA PHE A 228 1.79 -8.86 -5.43
C PHE A 228 1.65 -7.66 -6.35
N LEU A 229 2.69 -6.83 -6.50
CA LEU A 229 2.57 -5.59 -7.26
C LEU A 229 2.22 -5.87 -8.72
N LYS A 230 2.83 -6.89 -9.33
CA LYS A 230 2.50 -7.30 -10.71
C LYS A 230 1.05 -7.74 -10.86
N ARG A 231 0.57 -8.63 -9.98
CA ARG A 231 -0.81 -9.13 -10.01
C ARG A 231 -1.81 -8.01 -9.75
N PHE A 232 -1.51 -7.14 -8.77
CA PHE A 232 -2.38 -6.02 -8.42
C PHE A 232 -2.47 -5.01 -9.57
N THR A 233 -1.34 -4.64 -10.18
CA THR A 233 -1.34 -3.79 -11.39
C THR A 233 -2.22 -4.38 -12.49
N GLN A 234 -2.01 -5.65 -12.85
CA GLN A 234 -2.79 -6.31 -13.90
C GLN A 234 -4.29 -6.33 -13.57
N TYR A 235 -4.63 -6.58 -12.30
CA TYR A 235 -6.01 -6.55 -11.81
C TYR A 235 -6.66 -5.18 -12.02
N VAL A 236 -5.97 -4.09 -11.63
CA VAL A 236 -6.48 -2.73 -11.81
C VAL A 236 -6.64 -2.40 -13.29
N GLU A 237 -5.62 -2.65 -14.12
CA GLU A 237 -5.65 -2.39 -15.56
C GLU A 237 -6.86 -3.06 -16.23
N GLN A 238 -7.13 -4.33 -15.89
CA GLN A 238 -8.29 -5.07 -16.40
C GLN A 238 -9.62 -4.45 -15.94
N LYS A 239 -9.72 -4.05 -14.67
CA LYS A 239 -10.95 -3.48 -14.11
C LYS A 239 -11.28 -2.11 -14.67
N VAL A 240 -10.30 -1.36 -15.19
CA VAL A 240 -10.51 0.00 -15.71
C VAL A 240 -10.52 0.09 -17.23
N LYS A 241 -9.90 -0.85 -17.96
CA LYS A 241 -9.66 -0.79 -19.42
C LYS A 241 -10.79 -0.17 -20.27
N ASN A 242 -12.04 -0.52 -19.99
CA ASN A 242 -13.22 -0.08 -20.75
C ASN A 242 -14.20 0.80 -19.95
N LYS A 243 -13.74 1.41 -18.85
CA LYS A 243 -14.52 2.32 -18.02
C LYS A 243 -14.12 3.78 -18.30
N PRO A 244 -15.02 4.76 -18.06
CA PRO A 244 -14.64 6.17 -18.00
C PRO A 244 -13.47 6.40 -17.04
N ILE A 245 -12.58 7.34 -17.39
CA ILE A 245 -11.41 7.66 -16.57
C ILE A 245 -11.88 8.42 -15.31
N MET A 246 -11.40 7.98 -14.14
CA MET A 246 -11.63 8.68 -12.88
C MET A 246 -10.38 9.44 -12.45
N PHE A 247 -10.43 10.78 -12.45
CA PHE A 247 -9.38 11.66 -11.92
C PHE A 247 -9.61 11.96 -10.42
#